data_AF-A0A958MRM6-F1
#
_entry.id   AF-A0A958MRM6-F1
#
_cell.length_a   1.000
_cell.length_b   1.000
_cell.length_c   1.000
_cell.angle_alpha   90.00
_cell.angle_beta   90.00
_cell.angle_gamma   90.00
#
_symmetry.space_group_name_H-M   'P 1'
#
loop_
_entity.id
_entity.type
_entity.pdbx_description
1 polymer ?
#
loop_
_entity_poly.entity_id
_entity_poly.type
_entity_poly.pdbx_seq_one_letter_code
_entity_poly.pdbx_strand_id
1 'polypeptide(L)'
;MRHIILVLISIIVFSSCANKPEYKIPEPGLQDSLSGHMLHQSKYAILCEQGHQFTCEINHQDWRQTPSLSILQGLTWLTGAYVNVVGLNTDKRSYWVATQTKESVSLSQIKFKTTKIPTSEWVIESLMVPLEGDVHDLIVVGENGILDLRRIEGRRLSGKRFRFAFTSCMDDSFGRDQDTIWRSLAQDDPDYLFLLGDNFYATKALGPTEASLDRTRLALQYLAGRRRLELYRLPKLIPTLAIWDDHDYGMKDGDRHNPHRRAARDVFHQFFAQPNHAPYFQHGPENSGLFTGYQTQLFLLDDRSQREKNGVDAGEFAHWGK
;
A
#
# COMPACT_ATOMS: atom_id res chain seq x y z
N MET A 1 16.35 -12.50 23.63
CA MET A 1 16.57 -13.29 22.39
C MET A 1 16.01 -12.48 21.24
N ARG A 2 16.77 -12.26 20.17
CA ARG A 2 16.26 -11.65 18.93
C ARG A 2 15.80 -12.79 18.02
N HIS A 3 14.61 -12.70 17.46
CA HIS A 3 14.14 -13.67 16.48
C HIS A 3 14.61 -13.22 15.09
N ILE A 4 15.32 -14.11 14.39
CA ILE A 4 15.69 -13.92 12.98
C ILE A 4 14.69 -14.74 12.18
N ILE A 5 13.94 -14.08 11.30
CA ILE A 5 13.06 -14.75 10.34
C ILE A 5 13.62 -14.44 8.96
N LEU A 6 14.01 -15.49 8.25
CA LEU A 6 14.43 -15.42 6.85
C LEU A 6 13.21 -15.76 6.00
N VAL A 7 12.76 -14.83 5.16
CA VAL A 7 11.68 -15.08 4.22
C VAL A 7 12.31 -15.21 2.84
N LEU A 8 12.49 -16.47 2.41
CA LEU A 8 12.86 -16.84 1.06
C LEU A 8 11.59 -17.30 0.35
N ILE A 9 11.14 -16.56 -0.66
CA ILE A 9 10.17 -17.11 -1.61
C ILE A 9 10.97 -17.74 -2.74
N SER A 10 11.02 -19.07 -2.74
CA SER A 10 11.03 -19.82 -3.99
C SER A 10 9.65 -20.44 -4.08
N ILE A 11 8.97 -20.21 -5.19
CA ILE A 11 7.59 -20.62 -5.46
C ILE A 11 7.34 -22.05 -4.94
N ILE A 12 6.60 -22.16 -3.83
CA ILE A 12 5.84 -23.37 -3.50
C ILE A 12 4.41 -23.03 -3.85
N VAL A 13 3.96 -23.53 -5.00
CA VAL A 13 2.55 -23.52 -5.38
C VAL A 13 1.79 -24.34 -4.34
N PHE A 14 1.08 -23.68 -3.43
CA PHE A 14 0.02 -24.35 -2.69
C PHE A 14 -1.18 -24.52 -3.64
N SER A 15 -1.24 -25.69 -4.24
CA SER A 15 -2.48 -26.28 -4.72
C SER A 15 -3.34 -26.71 -3.53
N SER A 16 -4.67 -26.60 -3.70
CA SER A 16 -5.75 -26.95 -2.78
C SER A 16 -6.23 -25.78 -1.88
N CYS A 17 -7.53 -25.54 -1.72
CA CYS A 17 -8.54 -26.55 -1.45
C CYS A 17 -9.86 -26.34 -2.22
N ALA A 18 -10.25 -27.40 -2.91
CA ALA A 18 -11.64 -27.80 -3.03
C ALA A 18 -12.17 -28.18 -1.63
N ASN A 19 -13.12 -27.41 -1.10
CA ASN A 19 -14.35 -27.85 -0.44
C ASN A 19 -15.01 -26.64 0.23
N LYS A 20 -16.13 -26.20 -0.37
CA LYS A 20 -16.96 -25.09 0.09
C LYS A 20 -17.81 -25.53 1.30
N PRO A 21 -17.93 -24.71 2.35
CA PRO A 21 -19.21 -24.53 3.02
C PRO A 21 -20.02 -23.46 2.27
N GLU A 22 -21.26 -23.75 1.92
CA GLU A 22 -22.20 -22.74 1.44
C GLU A 22 -22.45 -21.71 2.54
N TYR A 23 -21.96 -20.48 2.34
CA TYR A 23 -22.31 -19.33 3.17
C TYR A 23 -23.51 -18.63 2.55
N LYS A 24 -24.66 -18.67 3.23
CA LYS A 24 -25.84 -17.85 2.88
C LYS A 24 -25.54 -16.40 3.20
N ILE A 25 -25.60 -15.56 2.17
CA ILE A 25 -25.58 -14.10 2.27
C ILE A 25 -26.91 -13.66 2.90
N PRO A 26 -26.95 -12.92 4.02
CA PRO A 26 -28.19 -12.32 4.49
C PRO A 26 -28.57 -11.18 3.55
N GLU A 27 -29.81 -11.18 3.05
CA GLU A 27 -30.35 -10.02 2.33
C GLU A 27 -30.48 -8.82 3.29
N PRO A 28 -30.14 -7.59 2.86
CA PRO A 28 -30.35 -6.40 3.66
C PRO A 28 -31.85 -6.08 3.72
N GLY A 29 -32.44 -6.23 4.90
CA GLY A 29 -33.79 -5.75 5.19
C GLY A 29 -33.88 -4.24 5.04
N LEU A 30 -34.78 -3.78 4.16
CA LEU A 30 -35.30 -2.42 4.13
C LEU A 30 -36.36 -2.22 5.22
N GLN A 31 -36.25 -1.12 5.98
CA GLN A 31 -37.26 -0.32 6.72
C GLN A 31 -36.55 0.35 7.92
N ASP A 32 -36.81 1.59 8.37
CA ASP A 32 -37.77 2.63 7.99
C ASP A 32 -37.38 3.99 8.61
N SER A 33 -37.90 5.06 8.01
CA SER A 33 -38.34 6.36 8.59
C SER A 33 -37.42 7.31 9.39
N LEU A 34 -37.48 8.57 8.95
CA LEU A 34 -37.02 9.82 9.56
C LEU A 34 -37.66 10.11 10.93
N SER A 35 -36.86 10.56 11.91
CA SER A 35 -37.18 11.73 12.76
C SER A 35 -36.06 12.06 13.76
N GLY A 36 -35.74 13.36 13.88
CA GLY A 36 -35.33 13.94 15.16
C GLY A 36 -33.83 14.16 15.42
N HIS A 37 -33.41 15.42 15.27
CA HIS A 37 -32.27 16.10 15.89
C HIS A 37 -31.26 15.30 16.73
N MET A 38 -30.00 15.30 16.27
CA MET A 38 -28.84 15.67 17.11
C MET A 38 -27.68 16.12 16.21
N LEU A 39 -27.40 17.43 16.23
CA LEU A 39 -26.13 17.98 15.75
C LEU A 39 -25.02 17.48 16.69
N HIS A 40 -24.46 16.30 16.41
CA HIS A 40 -23.14 15.97 16.91
C HIS A 40 -22.15 16.87 16.16
N GLN A 41 -21.61 17.89 16.84
CA GLN A 41 -20.42 18.59 16.35
C GLN A 41 -19.38 17.53 15.99
N SER A 42 -19.04 17.44 14.70
CA SER A 42 -18.09 16.42 14.24
C SER A 42 -16.75 16.66 14.95
N LYS A 43 -15.98 15.58 15.19
CA LYS A 43 -14.61 15.63 15.75
C LYS A 43 -13.69 16.62 15.01
N TYR A 44 -14.07 17.03 13.81
CA TYR A 44 -13.32 17.92 12.93
C TYR A 44 -13.92 19.33 12.84
N ALA A 45 -14.81 19.73 13.74
CA ALA A 45 -15.33 21.10 13.83
C ALA A 45 -14.21 22.16 13.92
N ILE A 46 -13.01 21.80 14.39
CA ILE A 46 -11.84 22.68 14.41
C ILE A 46 -11.32 23.04 12.99
N LEU A 47 -11.60 22.21 11.97
CA LEU A 47 -11.35 22.56 10.57
C LEU A 47 -12.27 23.70 10.11
N CYS A 48 -13.49 23.78 10.63
CA CYS A 48 -14.44 24.85 10.32
C CYS A 48 -13.97 26.21 10.80
N GLU A 49 -13.43 26.25 12.01
CA GLU A 49 -13.05 27.49 12.69
C GLU A 49 -11.81 28.15 12.06
N GLN A 50 -11.00 27.41 11.30
CA GLN A 50 -9.83 27.91 10.58
C GLN A 50 -10.14 28.36 9.13
N GLY A 51 -11.42 28.58 8.80
CA GLY A 51 -11.85 29.12 7.50
C GLY A 51 -12.21 28.07 6.45
N HIS A 52 -12.26 26.79 6.81
CA HIS A 52 -12.70 25.71 5.90
C HIS A 52 -14.18 25.35 6.15
N GLN A 53 -15.08 26.27 5.82
CA GLN A 53 -16.55 26.14 6.05
C GLN A 53 -17.18 24.83 5.51
N PHE A 54 -16.58 24.19 4.50
CA PHE A 54 -17.08 22.95 3.90
C PHE A 54 -16.82 21.68 4.73
N THR A 55 -16.17 21.80 5.89
CA THR A 55 -15.87 20.67 6.81
C THR A 55 -16.88 20.53 7.95
N CYS A 56 -17.94 21.35 7.98
CA CYS A 56 -18.87 21.43 9.10
C CYS A 56 -20.02 20.41 9.05
N GLU A 57 -20.22 19.78 7.89
CA GLU A 57 -21.27 18.80 7.64
C GLU A 57 -20.68 17.41 7.37
N ILE A 58 -19.69 16.99 8.16
CA ILE A 58 -19.09 15.65 8.03
C ILE A 58 -20.11 14.62 8.54
N ASN A 59 -20.93 14.10 7.64
CA ASN A 59 -21.79 12.95 7.90
C ASN A 59 -21.02 11.66 7.55
N HIS A 60 -20.75 10.83 8.55
CA HIS A 60 -19.98 9.58 8.42
C HIS A 60 -20.64 8.52 7.51
N GLN A 61 -21.83 8.77 6.95
CA GLN A 61 -22.61 7.77 6.21
C GLN A 61 -22.46 7.82 4.69
N ASP A 62 -21.96 8.92 4.09
CA ASP A 62 -21.98 9.11 2.63
C ASP A 62 -20.64 8.86 1.89
N TRP A 63 -19.60 8.36 2.58
CA TRP A 63 -18.25 8.20 1.99
C TRP A 63 -18.10 7.01 1.01
N ARG A 64 -19.20 6.51 0.41
CA ARG A 64 -19.16 5.36 -0.50
C ARG A 64 -19.18 5.67 -1.99
N GLN A 65 -19.13 6.94 -2.45
CA GLN A 65 -19.21 7.22 -3.89
C GLN A 65 -18.30 8.36 -4.43
N THR A 66 -17.00 8.31 -4.17
CA THR A 66 -16.01 8.89 -5.10
C THR A 66 -14.91 7.87 -5.42
N PRO A 67 -14.80 7.35 -6.65
CA PRO A 67 -13.83 6.33 -7.01
C PRO A 67 -12.47 6.93 -7.44
N SER A 68 -11.90 7.90 -6.72
CA SER A 68 -10.75 8.65 -7.27
C SER A 68 -9.42 8.53 -6.55
N LEU A 69 -9.33 8.07 -5.29
CA LEU A 69 -8.05 7.99 -4.57
C LEU A 69 -7.67 6.57 -4.16
N SER A 70 -6.42 6.22 -4.43
CA SER A 70 -5.76 5.01 -3.94
C SER A 70 -4.65 5.44 -2.99
N ILE A 71 -4.74 5.07 -1.72
CA ILE A 71 -3.82 5.52 -0.67
C ILE A 71 -3.06 4.33 -0.10
N LEU A 72 -1.75 4.47 0.08
CA LEU A 72 -0.89 3.47 0.71
C LEU A 72 -0.08 4.11 1.80
N GLN A 73 -0.22 3.63 3.03
CA GLN A 73 0.75 3.88 4.08
C GLN A 73 1.89 2.89 3.92
N GLY A 74 3.10 3.42 3.75
CA GLY A 74 4.31 2.62 3.65
C GLY A 74 5.03 2.49 4.99
N LEU A 75 6.35 2.67 4.96
CA LEU A 75 7.16 2.62 6.16
C LEU A 75 6.72 3.68 7.18
N THR A 76 6.59 3.27 8.43
CA THR A 76 6.22 4.13 9.56
C THR A 76 7.11 3.89 10.77
N TRP A 77 7.13 4.86 11.67
CA TRP A 77 7.78 4.82 12.97
C TRP A 77 6.92 5.65 13.93
N LEU A 78 7.41 5.84 15.17
CA LEU A 78 6.61 6.48 16.21
C LEU A 78 6.16 7.91 15.84
N THR A 79 7.00 8.65 15.12
CA THR A 79 6.78 10.07 14.84
C THR A 79 6.50 10.40 13.39
N GLY A 80 6.31 9.40 12.53
CA GLY A 80 6.10 9.66 11.12
C GLY A 80 5.74 8.43 10.28
N ALA A 81 5.21 8.70 9.10
CA ALA A 81 4.91 7.70 8.09
C ALA A 81 5.14 8.23 6.69
N TYR A 82 5.59 7.35 5.79
CA TYR A 82 5.49 7.60 4.36
C TYR A 82 4.10 7.20 3.86
N VAL A 83 3.53 8.04 3.01
CA VAL A 83 2.26 7.76 2.34
C VAL A 83 2.39 8.08 0.86
N ASN A 84 1.85 7.22 0.00
CA ASN A 84 1.66 7.52 -1.42
C ASN A 84 0.16 7.58 -1.72
N VAL A 85 -0.25 8.68 -2.35
CA VAL A 85 -1.61 8.89 -2.85
C VAL A 85 -1.58 8.86 -4.37
N VAL A 86 -2.45 8.06 -4.98
CA VAL A 86 -2.64 7.99 -6.42
C VAL A 86 -4.00 8.59 -6.75
N GLY A 87 -4.01 9.64 -7.57
CA GLY A 87 -5.21 10.41 -7.91
C GLY A 87 -5.08 11.13 -9.26
N LEU A 88 -6.16 11.72 -9.75
CA LEU A 88 -6.15 12.51 -10.99
C LEU A 88 -5.34 13.80 -10.80
N ASN A 89 -4.58 14.21 -11.81
CA ASN A 89 -3.80 15.45 -11.80
C ASN A 89 -4.68 16.71 -11.84
N THR A 90 -5.93 16.58 -12.31
CA THR A 90 -6.90 17.67 -12.39
C THR A 90 -7.46 18.06 -11.03
N ASP A 91 -7.50 17.13 -10.08
CA ASP A 91 -8.06 17.41 -8.77
C ASP A 91 -6.96 18.05 -7.92
N LYS A 92 -7.06 19.38 -7.71
CA LYS A 92 -6.15 20.05 -6.79
C LYS A 92 -6.38 19.52 -5.38
N ARG A 93 -5.31 19.09 -4.72
CA ARG A 93 -5.36 18.51 -3.38
C ARG A 93 -4.40 19.22 -2.44
N SER A 94 -4.81 19.29 -1.19
CA SER A 94 -3.93 19.51 -0.05
C SER A 94 -4.14 18.39 0.97
N TYR A 95 -3.11 18.15 1.77
CA TYR A 95 -3.07 17.04 2.71
C TYR A 95 -2.86 17.56 4.11
N TRP A 96 -3.61 16.99 5.04
CA TRP A 96 -3.58 17.36 6.43
C TRP A 96 -3.56 16.11 7.29
N VAL A 97 -2.86 16.17 8.43
CA VAL A 97 -2.99 15.17 9.48
C VAL A 97 -3.72 15.80 10.65
N ALA A 98 -4.79 15.15 11.08
CA ALA A 98 -5.44 15.44 12.35
C ALA A 98 -4.87 14.50 13.41
N THR A 99 -4.21 15.09 14.39
CA THR A 99 -3.68 14.39 15.56
C THR A 99 -4.67 14.56 16.70
N GLN A 100 -5.17 13.46 17.23
CA GLN A 100 -6.01 13.48 18.42
C GLN A 100 -5.23 12.99 19.64
N THR A 101 -5.28 13.81 20.70
CA THR A 101 -4.91 13.42 22.06
C THR A 101 -6.18 13.29 22.91
N LYS A 102 -6.04 12.92 24.18
CA LYS A 102 -7.16 12.90 25.14
C LYS A 102 -7.78 14.29 25.37
N GLU A 103 -7.01 15.35 25.13
CA GLU A 103 -7.32 16.72 25.56
C GLU A 103 -7.51 17.69 24.39
N SER A 104 -6.97 17.37 23.21
CA SER A 104 -6.99 18.27 22.06
C SER A 104 -6.93 17.53 20.72
N VAL A 105 -7.38 18.23 19.67
CA VAL A 105 -7.11 17.87 18.28
C VAL A 105 -6.22 18.95 17.69
N SER A 106 -5.10 18.55 17.09
CA SER A 106 -4.25 19.45 16.31
C SER A 106 -4.27 19.06 14.84
N LEU A 107 -4.05 20.05 13.98
CA LEU A 107 -4.00 19.88 12.53
C LEU A 107 -2.68 20.38 12.01
N SER A 108 -2.08 19.60 11.11
CA SER A 108 -0.84 19.97 10.44
C SER A 108 -0.94 19.72 8.95
N GLN A 109 -0.62 20.74 8.16
CA GLN A 109 -0.55 20.61 6.71
C GLN A 109 0.69 19.81 6.32
N ILE A 110 0.54 18.89 5.37
CA ILE A 110 1.58 17.97 4.93
C ILE A 110 2.12 18.41 3.57
N LYS A 111 3.44 18.54 3.46
CA LYS A 111 4.12 18.75 2.18
C LYS A 111 4.19 17.44 1.41
N PHE A 112 4.10 17.53 0.10
CA PHE A 112 4.15 16.37 -0.78
C PHE A 112 4.97 16.65 -2.03
N LYS A 113 5.40 15.57 -2.70
CA LYS A 113 6.06 15.60 -4.00
C LYS A 113 5.20 14.86 -5.00
N THR A 114 4.89 15.51 -6.13
CA THR A 114 4.14 14.90 -7.22
C THR A 114 5.09 14.25 -8.24
N THR A 115 4.77 13.03 -8.63
CA THR A 115 5.42 12.27 -9.72
C THR A 115 4.39 11.96 -10.79
N LYS A 116 4.70 12.30 -12.04
CA LYS A 116 3.82 12.02 -13.19
C LYS A 116 3.92 10.55 -13.59
N ILE A 117 2.76 9.95 -13.88
CA ILE A 117 2.70 8.65 -14.54
C ILE A 117 2.71 8.91 -16.06
N PRO A 118 3.66 8.35 -16.83
CA PRO A 118 3.73 8.58 -18.26
C PRO A 118 2.41 8.28 -18.98
N THR A 119 2.00 9.15 -19.89
CA THR A 119 0.79 9.01 -20.73
C THR A 119 -0.54 8.90 -19.95
N SER A 120 -0.55 9.23 -18.66
CA SER A 120 -1.73 9.14 -17.80
C SER A 120 -2.10 10.50 -17.21
N GLU A 121 -3.40 10.71 -16.99
CA GLU A 121 -3.91 11.84 -16.23
C GLU A 121 -3.74 11.66 -14.72
N TRP A 122 -3.25 10.49 -14.28
CA TRP A 122 -3.01 10.18 -12.88
C TRP A 122 -1.60 10.55 -12.44
N VAL A 123 -1.47 10.93 -11.17
CA VAL A 123 -0.20 11.25 -10.51
C VAL A 123 -0.04 10.46 -9.23
N ILE A 124 1.22 10.32 -8.80
CA ILE A 124 1.56 9.79 -7.49
C ILE A 124 2.07 10.96 -6.64
N GLU A 125 1.44 11.20 -5.51
CA GLU A 125 1.83 12.20 -4.53
C GLU A 125 2.40 11.50 -3.31
N SER A 126 3.70 11.72 -3.08
CA SER A 126 4.45 11.13 -1.98
C SER A 126 4.54 12.11 -0.82
N LEU A 127 4.12 11.66 0.36
CA LEU A 127 4.04 12.43 1.58
C LEU A 127 4.95 11.84 2.65
N MET A 128 5.52 12.72 3.47
CA MET A 128 6.09 12.36 4.77
C MET A 128 5.18 12.98 5.83
N VAL A 129 4.34 12.14 6.42
CA VAL A 129 3.32 12.56 7.38
C VAL A 129 3.94 12.59 8.78
N PRO A 130 4.02 13.75 9.45
CA PRO A 130 4.42 13.79 10.85
C PRO A 130 3.31 13.17 11.70
N LEU A 131 3.68 12.29 12.62
CA LEU A 131 2.75 11.65 13.54
C LEU A 131 3.14 12.07 14.95
N GLU A 132 2.28 12.81 15.63
CA GLU A 132 2.47 13.19 17.04
C GLU A 132 1.24 12.69 17.80
N GLY A 133 1.37 12.18 19.02
CA GLY A 133 0.21 11.64 19.76
C GLY A 133 -0.27 10.26 19.27
N ASP A 134 -1.53 9.92 19.57
CA ASP A 134 -2.00 8.52 19.60
C ASP A 134 -2.88 8.10 18.42
N VAL A 135 -3.68 9.02 17.86
CA VAL A 135 -4.60 8.72 16.75
C VAL A 135 -4.44 9.77 15.66
N HIS A 136 -4.22 9.29 14.43
CA HIS A 136 -3.94 10.14 13.28
C HIS A 136 -4.94 9.86 12.16
N ASP A 137 -5.63 10.89 11.71
CA ASP A 137 -6.45 10.84 10.50
C ASP A 137 -5.75 11.64 9.39
N LEU A 138 -5.43 10.99 8.29
CA LEU A 138 -5.04 11.65 7.04
C LEU A 138 -6.29 12.19 6.37
N ILE A 139 -6.30 13.48 6.11
CA ILE A 139 -7.41 14.19 5.47
C ILE A 139 -6.92 14.71 4.12
N VAL A 140 -7.62 14.33 3.07
CA VAL A 140 -7.38 14.82 1.71
C VAL A 140 -8.44 15.86 1.39
N VAL A 141 -8.02 17.10 1.14
CA VAL A 141 -8.90 18.24 0.90
C VAL A 141 -8.74 18.70 -0.55
N GLY A 142 -9.86 18.75 -1.27
CA GLY A 142 -9.97 19.29 -2.62
C GLY A 142 -10.54 20.70 -2.65
N GLU A 143 -10.78 21.24 -3.86
CA GLU A 143 -11.31 22.60 -4.04
C GLU A 143 -12.71 22.78 -3.41
N ASN A 144 -13.53 21.72 -3.39
CA ASN A 144 -14.92 21.77 -2.94
C ASN A 144 -15.18 21.03 -1.62
N GLY A 145 -14.13 20.76 -0.82
CA GLY A 145 -14.25 20.10 0.48
C GLY A 145 -13.35 18.87 0.66
N ILE A 146 -13.69 18.02 1.64
CA ILE A 146 -12.93 16.79 1.91
C ILE A 146 -13.21 15.76 0.83
N LEU A 147 -12.14 15.22 0.23
CA LEU A 147 -12.20 14.18 -0.80
C LEU A 147 -12.08 12.77 -0.19
N ASP A 148 -11.26 12.61 0.85
CA ASP A 148 -10.97 11.32 1.49
C ASP A 148 -10.49 11.53 2.93
N LEU A 149 -10.77 10.57 3.80
CA LEU A 149 -10.33 10.51 5.19
C LEU A 149 -9.91 9.08 5.54
N ARG A 150 -8.66 8.92 5.99
CA ARG A 150 -8.08 7.62 6.35
C ARG A 150 -7.47 7.65 7.73
N ARG A 151 -7.66 6.60 8.52
CA ARG A 151 -6.86 6.37 9.71
C ARG A 151 -5.47 5.88 9.31
N ILE A 152 -4.45 6.52 9.85
CA ILE A 152 -3.05 6.11 9.73
C ILE A 152 -2.48 5.90 11.13
N GLU A 153 -1.48 5.03 11.27
CA GLU A 153 -0.91 4.72 12.59
C GLU A 153 0.60 4.78 12.56
N GLY A 154 1.17 5.50 13.55
CA GLY A 154 2.58 5.42 13.87
C GLY A 154 2.88 4.13 14.61
N ARG A 155 4.03 3.49 14.34
CA ARG A 155 4.40 2.22 14.99
C ARG A 155 5.55 2.40 15.96
N ARG A 156 5.33 1.97 17.21
CA ARG A 156 6.39 1.85 18.22
C ARG A 156 7.18 0.56 17.98
N LEU A 157 8.23 0.68 17.17
CA LEU A 157 9.09 -0.44 16.78
C LEU A 157 9.90 -1.05 17.95
N SER A 158 9.89 -0.45 19.14
CA SER A 158 10.46 -1.06 20.36
C SER A 158 9.48 -1.98 21.12
N GLY A 159 8.24 -2.13 20.62
CA GLY A 159 7.22 -3.00 21.22
C GLY A 159 7.64 -4.46 21.33
N LYS A 160 6.98 -5.23 22.21
CA LYS A 160 7.23 -6.68 22.37
C LYS A 160 6.28 -7.58 21.58
N ARG A 161 5.10 -7.06 21.21
CA ARG A 161 4.09 -7.77 20.43
C ARG A 161 4.15 -7.26 19.00
N PHE A 162 4.24 -8.18 18.05
CA PHE A 162 4.22 -7.88 16.63
C PHE A 162 3.20 -8.76 15.93
N ARG A 163 2.17 -8.15 15.34
CA ARG A 163 1.27 -8.85 14.41
C ARG A 163 1.62 -8.40 13.02
N PHE A 164 2.01 -9.33 12.16
CA PHE A 164 2.32 -9.01 10.78
C PHE A 164 1.64 -10.01 9.86
N ALA A 165 1.49 -9.61 8.61
CA ALA A 165 1.01 -10.49 7.55
C ALA A 165 2.00 -10.50 6.39
N PHE A 166 2.13 -11.66 5.78
CA PHE A 166 2.83 -11.86 4.51
C PHE A 166 1.80 -12.16 3.43
N THR A 167 1.89 -11.46 2.30
CA THR A 167 1.04 -11.71 1.14
C THR A 167 1.87 -11.62 -0.13
N SER A 168 1.45 -12.31 -1.17
CA SER A 168 2.03 -12.24 -2.51
C SER A 168 0.93 -12.51 -3.54
N CYS A 169 1.28 -12.43 -4.82
CA CYS A 169 0.39 -12.88 -5.90
C CYS A 169 -0.96 -12.16 -5.93
N MET A 170 -0.92 -10.83 -5.92
CA MET A 170 -2.09 -9.95 -5.90
C MET A 170 -2.69 -9.75 -7.30
N ASP A 171 -3.04 -10.84 -7.98
CA ASP A 171 -3.60 -10.79 -9.33
C ASP A 171 -4.99 -10.14 -9.32
N ASP A 172 -5.05 -8.92 -9.85
CA ASP A 172 -6.24 -8.07 -9.88
C ASP A 172 -7.30 -8.55 -10.87
N SER A 173 -7.02 -9.60 -11.67
CA SER A 173 -8.04 -10.29 -12.46
C SER A 173 -8.99 -11.16 -11.60
N PHE A 174 -8.61 -11.48 -10.36
CA PHE A 174 -9.44 -12.22 -9.40
C PHE A 174 -10.14 -11.29 -8.39
N GLY A 175 -10.79 -10.23 -8.88
CA GLY A 175 -11.30 -9.13 -8.05
C GLY A 175 -12.15 -9.55 -6.84
N ARG A 176 -13.06 -10.53 -6.96
CA ARG A 176 -13.89 -11.00 -5.83
C ARG A 176 -13.08 -11.68 -4.73
N ASP A 177 -12.08 -12.47 -5.13
CA ASP A 177 -11.21 -13.17 -4.18
C ASP A 177 -10.28 -12.15 -3.51
N GLN A 178 -9.72 -11.22 -4.29
CA GLN A 178 -8.91 -10.10 -3.78
C GLN A 178 -9.70 -9.27 -2.75
N ASP A 179 -10.92 -8.84 -3.06
CA ASP A 179 -11.77 -8.08 -2.14
C ASP A 179 -12.00 -8.83 -0.82
N THR A 180 -12.26 -10.13 -0.91
CA THR A 180 -12.48 -11.00 0.26
C THR A 180 -11.22 -11.10 1.11
N ILE A 181 -10.07 -11.35 0.49
CA ILE A 181 -8.77 -11.48 1.15
C ILE A 181 -8.39 -10.18 1.87
N TRP A 182 -8.48 -9.04 1.19
CA TRP A 182 -8.07 -7.76 1.78
C TRP A 182 -8.99 -7.30 2.91
N ARG A 183 -10.30 -7.54 2.81
CA ARG A 183 -11.24 -7.25 3.89
C ARG A 183 -11.02 -8.15 5.09
N SER A 184 -10.75 -9.43 4.88
CA SER A 184 -10.42 -10.36 5.97
C SER A 184 -9.12 -9.94 6.66
N LEU A 185 -8.06 -9.66 5.89
CA LEU A 185 -6.79 -9.22 6.44
C LEU A 185 -6.92 -7.92 7.25
N ALA A 186 -7.75 -6.98 6.80
CA ALA A 186 -8.00 -5.74 7.53
C ALA A 186 -8.67 -5.98 8.90
N GLN A 187 -9.48 -7.04 9.04
CA GLN A 187 -10.10 -7.42 10.31
C GLN A 187 -9.10 -8.03 11.29
N ASP A 188 -8.05 -8.70 10.78
CA ASP A 188 -6.96 -9.23 11.61
C ASP A 188 -6.07 -8.13 12.20
N ASP A 189 -6.23 -6.87 11.77
CA ASP A 189 -5.57 -5.67 12.30
C ASP A 189 -4.05 -5.86 12.50
N PRO A 190 -3.30 -6.17 11.42
CA PRO A 190 -1.86 -6.34 11.50
C PRO A 190 -1.15 -4.99 11.76
N ASP A 191 -0.06 -5.04 12.53
CA ASP A 191 0.83 -3.89 12.71
C ASP A 191 1.56 -3.54 11.41
N TYR A 192 1.94 -4.56 10.63
CA TYR A 192 2.58 -4.44 9.32
C TYR A 192 2.08 -5.49 8.32
N LEU A 193 2.00 -5.06 7.06
CA LEU A 193 1.85 -5.92 5.89
C LEU A 193 3.16 -5.96 5.12
N PHE A 194 3.61 -7.17 4.79
CA PHE A 194 4.77 -7.41 3.94
C PHE A 194 4.28 -8.05 2.65
N LEU A 195 4.38 -7.31 1.56
CA LEU A 195 4.12 -7.81 0.23
C LEU A 195 5.40 -8.41 -0.32
N LEU A 196 5.35 -9.69 -0.68
CA LEU A 196 6.54 -10.48 -0.97
C LEU A 196 6.79 -10.70 -2.47
N GLY A 197 6.12 -9.92 -3.31
CA GLY A 197 6.24 -10.00 -4.77
C GLY A 197 4.95 -10.44 -5.45
N ASP A 198 4.97 -10.38 -6.79
CA ASP A 198 3.79 -10.43 -7.65
C ASP A 198 2.71 -9.46 -7.18
N ASN A 199 3.14 -8.24 -6.86
CA ASN A 199 2.24 -7.20 -6.38
C ASN A 199 1.32 -6.72 -7.50
N PHE A 200 1.86 -6.63 -8.71
CA PHE A 200 1.10 -6.39 -9.92
C PHE A 200 1.58 -7.30 -11.04
N TYR A 201 0.66 -7.97 -11.72
CA TYR A 201 0.93 -8.91 -12.80
C TYR A 201 1.25 -8.21 -14.13
N ALA A 202 2.25 -7.31 -14.12
CA ALA A 202 2.51 -6.41 -15.24
C ALA A 202 2.92 -7.13 -16.54
N THR A 203 3.58 -8.29 -16.44
CA THR A 203 3.95 -9.12 -17.59
C THR A 203 2.78 -9.97 -18.14
N LYS A 204 1.76 -10.28 -17.33
CA LYS A 204 0.57 -11.06 -17.78
C LYS A 204 -0.20 -10.34 -18.88
N ALA A 205 -0.26 -9.01 -18.82
CA ALA A 205 -0.92 -8.17 -19.82
C ALA A 205 -0.20 -8.11 -21.18
N LEU A 206 0.98 -8.75 -21.31
CA LEU A 206 1.81 -8.71 -22.52
C LEU A 206 1.62 -9.90 -23.46
N GLY A 207 1.00 -10.99 -22.98
CA GLY A 207 1.01 -12.26 -23.72
C GLY A 207 2.46 -12.74 -23.97
N PRO A 208 2.73 -13.50 -25.05
CA PRO A 208 4.04 -14.10 -25.29
C PRO A 208 5.17 -13.11 -25.66
N THR A 209 4.89 -11.80 -25.75
CA THR A 209 5.86 -10.79 -26.23
C THR A 209 6.25 -9.79 -25.14
N GLU A 210 7.08 -10.25 -24.19
CA GLU A 210 7.67 -9.43 -23.13
C GLU A 210 8.63 -8.34 -23.65
N ALA A 211 9.06 -8.45 -24.91
CA ALA A 211 9.87 -7.45 -25.60
C ALA A 211 9.20 -6.06 -25.72
N SER A 212 7.89 -5.98 -25.49
CA SER A 212 7.10 -4.74 -25.56
C SER A 212 6.90 -4.04 -24.22
N LEU A 213 7.46 -4.56 -23.12
CA LEU A 213 7.34 -3.90 -21.83
C LEU A 213 8.27 -2.69 -21.78
N ASP A 214 7.72 -1.53 -21.48
CA ASP A 214 8.47 -0.31 -21.22
C ASP A 214 8.05 0.29 -19.88
N ARG A 215 8.76 1.34 -19.45
CA ARG A 215 8.46 2.05 -18.19
C ARG A 215 6.99 2.53 -18.14
N THR A 216 6.46 2.99 -19.27
CA THR A 216 5.10 3.51 -19.38
C THR A 216 4.08 2.41 -19.08
N ARG A 217 4.21 1.26 -19.75
CA ARG A 217 3.28 0.13 -19.60
C ARG A 217 3.36 -0.48 -18.21
N LEU A 218 4.56 -0.62 -17.64
CA LEU A 218 4.75 -1.01 -16.23
C LEU A 218 3.97 -0.07 -15.30
N ALA A 219 4.16 1.24 -15.44
CA ALA A 219 3.50 2.22 -14.59
C ALA A 219 1.96 2.20 -14.74
N LEU A 220 1.45 1.94 -15.94
CA LEU A 220 0.00 1.81 -16.18
C LEU A 220 -0.59 0.55 -15.54
N GLN A 221 0.15 -0.58 -15.50
CA GLN A 221 -0.31 -1.79 -14.79
C GLN A 221 -0.33 -1.59 -13.29
N TYR A 222 0.71 -0.95 -12.73
CA TYR A 222 0.73 -0.56 -11.32
C TYR A 222 -0.42 0.39 -10.99
N LEU A 223 -0.68 1.40 -11.84
CA LEU A 223 -1.83 2.29 -11.70
C LEU A 223 -3.15 1.52 -11.71
N ALA A 224 -3.31 0.54 -12.60
CA ALA A 224 -4.52 -0.25 -12.70
C ALA A 224 -4.76 -1.08 -11.43
N GLY A 225 -3.74 -1.80 -10.93
CA GLY A 225 -3.87 -2.57 -9.69
C GLY A 225 -4.10 -1.69 -8.46
N ARG A 226 -3.38 -0.54 -8.35
CA ARG A 226 -3.66 0.49 -7.33
C ARG A 226 -5.13 0.94 -7.35
N ARG A 227 -5.71 1.04 -8.54
CA ARG A 227 -7.11 1.42 -8.74
C ARG A 227 -8.11 0.28 -8.57
N ARG A 228 -7.70 -0.98 -8.43
CA ARG A 228 -8.63 -2.11 -8.30
C ARG A 228 -8.60 -2.79 -6.94
N LEU A 229 -7.42 -2.94 -6.35
CA LEU A 229 -7.27 -3.68 -5.10
C LEU A 229 -7.84 -2.90 -3.91
N GLU A 230 -8.64 -3.58 -3.09
CA GLU A 230 -9.28 -3.02 -1.89
C GLU A 230 -8.27 -2.61 -0.81
N LEU A 231 -7.07 -3.21 -0.79
CA LEU A 231 -5.95 -2.82 0.10
C LEU A 231 -5.75 -1.30 0.13
N TYR A 232 -5.91 -0.64 -1.01
CA TYR A 232 -5.63 0.79 -1.18
C TYR A 232 -6.85 1.70 -0.91
N ARG A 233 -7.95 1.08 -0.47
CA ARG A 233 -9.24 1.68 -0.12
C ARG A 233 -9.66 1.33 1.30
N LEU A 234 -8.77 0.74 2.10
CA LEU A 234 -9.06 0.47 3.50
C LEU A 234 -9.26 1.77 4.29
N PRO A 235 -10.30 1.91 5.12
CA PRO A 235 -10.51 3.11 5.93
C PRO A 235 -9.39 3.29 6.98
N LYS A 236 -8.82 2.18 7.45
CA LYS A 236 -7.60 2.14 8.26
C LYS A 236 -6.48 1.60 7.38
N LEU A 237 -5.47 2.43 7.11
CA LEU A 237 -4.32 2.00 6.32
C LEU A 237 -3.45 1.05 7.14
N ILE A 238 -2.93 0.02 6.48
CA ILE A 238 -1.98 -0.92 7.07
C ILE A 238 -0.58 -0.47 6.63
N PRO A 239 0.36 -0.21 7.56
CA PRO A 239 1.75 0.04 7.20
C PRO A 239 2.31 -1.10 6.35
N THR A 240 2.71 -0.78 5.13
CA THR A 240 3.07 -1.78 4.13
C THR A 240 4.52 -1.65 3.69
N LEU A 241 5.22 -2.77 3.59
CA LEU A 241 6.53 -2.88 2.95
C LEU A 241 6.43 -3.89 1.82
N ALA A 242 7.07 -3.61 0.69
CA ALA A 242 6.99 -4.47 -0.48
C ALA A 242 8.39 -4.81 -1.01
N ILE A 243 8.57 -6.07 -1.41
CA ILE A 243 9.61 -6.48 -2.37
C ILE A 243 8.92 -6.93 -3.66
N TRP A 244 9.72 -7.18 -4.70
CA TRP A 244 9.23 -7.62 -5.99
C TRP A 244 9.34 -9.13 -6.18
N ASP A 245 8.66 -9.64 -7.20
CA ASP A 245 8.95 -10.90 -7.88
C ASP A 245 8.98 -10.64 -9.40
N ASP A 246 9.00 -11.65 -10.26
CA ASP A 246 9.25 -11.58 -11.70
C ASP A 246 8.23 -10.72 -12.45
N HIS A 247 6.95 -10.78 -12.05
CA HIS A 247 5.89 -9.96 -12.62
C HIS A 247 6.07 -8.45 -12.33
N ASP A 248 6.62 -8.12 -11.16
CA ASP A 248 6.98 -6.75 -10.78
C ASP A 248 8.31 -6.32 -11.41
N TYR A 249 9.26 -7.26 -11.52
CA TYR A 249 10.56 -7.08 -12.15
C TYR A 249 10.46 -6.87 -13.67
N GLY A 250 9.31 -7.20 -14.26
CA GLY A 250 8.98 -6.88 -15.64
C GLY A 250 9.49 -7.90 -16.66
N MET A 251 9.81 -9.12 -16.23
CA MET A 251 10.14 -10.23 -17.11
C MET A 251 9.85 -11.52 -16.36
N LYS A 252 9.00 -12.39 -16.93
CA LYS A 252 8.67 -13.66 -16.30
C LYS A 252 9.93 -14.52 -16.16
N ASP A 253 10.14 -15.08 -14.97
CA ASP A 253 11.37 -15.79 -14.60
C ASP A 253 12.65 -14.97 -14.88
N GLY A 254 12.54 -13.64 -14.87
CA GLY A 254 13.62 -12.73 -15.24
C GLY A 254 14.84 -12.83 -14.33
N ASP A 255 16.00 -12.64 -14.93
CA ASP A 255 17.31 -12.71 -14.27
C ASP A 255 18.06 -11.36 -14.40
N ARG A 256 19.32 -11.30 -13.95
CA ARG A 256 20.16 -10.08 -13.99
C ARG A 256 20.28 -9.41 -15.37
N HIS A 257 20.04 -10.14 -16.46
CA HIS A 257 20.08 -9.66 -17.84
C HIS A 257 18.75 -9.11 -18.35
N ASN A 258 17.71 -9.06 -17.49
CA ASN A 258 16.44 -8.43 -17.83
C ASN A 258 16.67 -6.98 -18.32
N PRO A 259 16.34 -6.68 -19.60
CA PRO A 259 16.57 -5.35 -20.17
C PRO A 259 15.73 -4.26 -19.48
N HIS A 260 14.64 -4.64 -18.80
CA HIS A 260 13.65 -3.74 -18.20
C HIS A 260 13.90 -3.45 -16.73
N ARG A 261 14.91 -4.08 -16.10
CA ARG A 261 15.13 -4.02 -14.64
C ARG A 261 15.17 -2.61 -14.05
N ARG A 262 15.79 -1.66 -14.76
CA ARG A 262 15.86 -0.25 -14.32
C ARG A 262 14.49 0.41 -14.33
N ALA A 263 13.71 0.17 -15.39
CA ALA A 263 12.35 0.70 -15.50
C ALA A 263 11.44 0.09 -14.43
N ALA A 264 11.52 -1.23 -14.20
CA ALA A 264 10.80 -1.93 -13.15
C ALA A 264 11.12 -1.35 -11.77
N ARG A 265 12.40 -1.23 -11.42
CA ARG A 265 12.87 -0.63 -10.17
C ARG A 265 12.34 0.79 -9.96
N ASP A 266 12.48 1.64 -10.98
CA ASP A 266 12.05 3.03 -10.87
C ASP A 266 10.53 3.13 -10.68
N VAL A 267 9.74 2.29 -11.38
CA VAL A 267 8.28 2.23 -11.20
C VAL A 267 7.92 1.68 -9.82
N PHE A 268 8.55 0.60 -9.39
CA PHE A 268 8.33 -0.03 -8.09
C PHE A 268 8.47 1.00 -6.95
N HIS A 269 9.62 1.70 -6.89
CA HIS A 269 9.86 2.71 -5.86
C HIS A 269 8.98 3.96 -5.99
N GLN A 270 8.41 4.25 -7.16
CA GLN A 270 7.45 5.35 -7.31
C GLN A 270 6.11 5.00 -6.66
N PHE A 271 5.66 3.75 -6.78
CA PHE A 271 4.34 3.34 -6.30
C PHE A 271 4.32 2.91 -4.84
N PHE A 272 5.38 2.25 -4.35
CA PHE A 272 5.49 1.85 -2.95
C PHE A 272 6.11 2.97 -2.10
N ALA A 273 5.43 3.32 -1.01
CA ALA A 273 5.82 4.42 -0.12
C ALA A 273 6.95 4.00 0.84
N GLN A 274 8.07 3.53 0.28
CA GLN A 274 9.23 3.07 1.05
C GLN A 274 10.49 3.79 0.56
N PRO A 275 11.23 4.49 1.45
CA PRO A 275 12.49 5.12 1.08
C PRO A 275 13.58 4.05 0.94
N ASN A 276 14.55 4.31 0.08
CA ASN A 276 15.74 3.46 -0.02
C ASN A 276 16.58 3.52 1.27
N HIS A 277 16.54 4.64 1.99
CA HIS A 277 17.31 4.85 3.22
C HIS A 277 16.38 5.32 4.34
N ALA A 278 16.10 4.44 5.30
CA ALA A 278 15.47 4.82 6.56
C ALA A 278 16.16 4.14 7.75
N PRO A 279 16.07 4.71 8.97
CA PRO A 279 16.69 4.11 10.15
C PRO A 279 16.25 2.66 10.42
N TYR A 280 15.03 2.31 9.99
CA TYR A 280 14.40 1.01 10.24
C TYR A 280 14.33 0.11 9.01
N PHE A 281 14.64 0.65 7.83
CA PHE A 281 14.68 -0.08 6.58
C PHE A 281 15.98 0.24 5.83
N GLN A 282 16.86 -0.75 5.77
CA GLN A 282 18.11 -0.67 5.01
C GLN A 282 17.95 -1.48 3.73
N HIS A 283 18.56 -1.05 2.62
CA HIS A 283 18.47 -1.76 1.34
C HIS A 283 19.65 -2.71 1.10
N GLY A 284 19.43 -3.71 0.23
CA GLY A 284 20.47 -4.52 -0.39
C GLY A 284 20.47 -4.35 -1.92
N PRO A 285 20.90 -5.35 -2.72
CA PRO A 285 20.82 -5.30 -4.19
C PRO A 285 19.42 -4.94 -4.68
N GLU A 286 19.38 -4.06 -5.70
CA GLU A 286 18.22 -3.40 -6.37
C GLU A 286 16.92 -3.19 -5.56
N ASN A 287 16.20 -4.23 -5.12
CA ASN A 287 14.97 -4.11 -4.31
C ASN A 287 14.89 -5.12 -3.14
N SER A 288 15.93 -5.17 -2.33
CA SER A 288 15.96 -5.93 -1.06
C SER A 288 16.04 -5.00 0.14
N GLY A 289 15.77 -5.51 1.34
CA GLY A 289 16.06 -4.76 2.54
C GLY A 289 15.91 -5.50 3.87
N LEU A 290 16.21 -4.78 4.95
CA LEU A 290 16.17 -5.27 6.32
C LEU A 290 15.20 -4.43 7.13
N PHE A 291 14.13 -5.06 7.63
CA PHE A 291 13.27 -4.46 8.64
C PHE A 291 13.76 -4.83 10.03
N THR A 292 13.95 -3.83 10.89
CA THR A 292 14.27 -4.04 12.31
C THR A 292 13.22 -3.37 13.19
N GLY A 293 12.46 -4.19 13.92
CA GLY A 293 11.39 -3.74 14.80
C GLY A 293 10.83 -4.90 15.60
N TYR A 294 10.20 -4.58 16.73
CA TYR A 294 9.55 -5.53 17.60
C TYR A 294 10.42 -6.72 18.04
N GLN A 295 11.68 -6.43 18.39
CA GLN A 295 12.70 -7.45 18.74
C GLN A 295 12.95 -8.51 17.64
N THR A 296 12.55 -8.19 16.41
CA THR A 296 12.61 -9.05 15.23
C THR A 296 13.44 -8.38 14.14
N GLN A 297 14.15 -9.19 13.37
CA GLN A 297 14.77 -8.75 12.12
C GLN A 297 14.21 -9.59 10.98
N LEU A 298 13.69 -8.90 9.96
CA LEU A 298 13.19 -9.52 8.73
C LEU A 298 14.12 -9.14 7.58
N PHE A 299 14.70 -10.15 6.96
CA PHE A 299 15.51 -9.98 5.75
C PHE A 299 14.60 -10.19 4.54
N LEU A 300 14.30 -9.10 3.84
CA LEU A 300 13.55 -9.09 2.60
C LEU A 300 14.54 -9.18 1.44
N LEU A 301 14.56 -10.31 0.76
CA LEU A 301 15.57 -10.60 -0.27
C LEU A 301 15.06 -10.26 -1.66
N ASP A 302 16.01 -10.04 -2.57
CA ASP A 302 15.77 -9.82 -3.99
C ASP A 302 16.30 -11.05 -4.74
N ASP A 303 15.38 -11.88 -5.23
CA ASP A 303 15.68 -13.14 -5.91
C ASP A 303 15.67 -12.99 -7.45
N ARG A 304 15.66 -11.74 -7.97
CA ARG A 304 15.60 -11.46 -9.42
C ARG A 304 16.85 -10.71 -9.90
N SER A 305 17.21 -9.60 -9.26
CA SER A 305 18.19 -8.68 -9.86
C SER A 305 19.62 -9.22 -9.99
N GLN A 306 19.99 -10.16 -9.13
CA GLN A 306 21.28 -10.85 -9.16
C GLN A 306 21.16 -12.33 -9.54
N ARG A 307 19.94 -12.80 -9.83
CA ARG A 307 19.70 -14.17 -10.26
C ARG A 307 20.45 -14.43 -11.57
N GLU A 308 21.03 -15.61 -11.65
CA GLU A 308 21.63 -16.08 -12.89
C GLU A 308 20.59 -16.76 -13.78
N LYS A 309 20.91 -16.84 -15.06
CA LYS A 309 20.03 -17.50 -16.03
C LYS A 309 19.84 -18.97 -15.65
N ASN A 310 18.59 -19.43 -15.69
CA ASN A 310 18.25 -20.83 -15.45
C ASN A 310 19.07 -21.78 -16.35
N GLY A 311 19.51 -22.91 -15.77
CA GLY A 311 20.30 -23.91 -16.48
C GLY A 311 21.77 -23.56 -16.71
N VAL A 312 22.29 -22.48 -16.12
CA VAL A 312 23.74 -22.18 -16.08
C VAL A 312 24.35 -22.80 -14.81
N ASP A 313 25.30 -23.72 -14.97
CA ASP A 313 26.08 -24.27 -13.85
C ASP A 313 27.25 -23.32 -13.54
N ALA A 314 27.00 -22.33 -12.68
CA ALA A 314 28.00 -21.31 -12.35
C ALA A 314 28.86 -21.61 -11.11
N GLY A 315 28.86 -22.84 -10.61
CA GLY A 315 29.58 -23.22 -9.40
C GLY A 315 28.90 -22.73 -8.11
N GLU A 316 29.62 -22.81 -6.98
CA GLU A 316 29.10 -22.71 -5.60
C GLU A 316 28.44 -21.38 -5.20
N PHE A 317 28.42 -20.37 -6.08
CA PHE A 317 27.88 -19.03 -5.80
C PHE A 317 26.82 -18.55 -6.81
N ALA A 318 26.10 -19.47 -7.46
CA ALA A 318 24.88 -19.07 -8.18
C ALA A 318 23.94 -18.40 -7.17
N HIS A 319 23.72 -17.09 -7.29
CA HIS A 319 22.84 -16.28 -6.43
C HIS A 319 21.34 -16.58 -6.67
N TRP A 320 21.04 -17.89 -6.75
CA TRP A 320 19.77 -18.59 -6.90
C TRP A 320 19.24 -18.74 -8.34
N GLY A 321 20.00 -19.49 -9.15
CA GLY A 321 19.54 -20.15 -10.37
C GLY A 321 20.10 -21.57 -10.49
N LYS A 322 19.25 -22.58 -10.25
CA LYS A 322 19.19 -23.79 -11.07
C LYS A 322 17.77 -23.90 -11.61
#